data_AF-A0AA90UIK5-F1
#
_entry.id   AF-A0AA90UIK5-F1
#
_cell.length_a   1.000
_cell.length_b   1.000
_cell.length_c   1.000
_cell.angle_alpha   90.00
_cell.angle_beta   90.00
_cell.angle_gamma   90.00
#
_symmetry.space_group_name_H-M   'P 1'
#
loop_
_entity.id
_entity.type
_entity.pdbx_description
1 polymer ?
#
loop_
_entity_poly.entity_id
_entity_poly.type
_entity_poly.pdbx_seq_one_letter_code
_entity_poly.pdbx_strand_id
1 'polypeptide(L)' 'MDLILSAVLVLGAIALVAALVLFGVSKKFAVEEDPRLGQVGELLPGANCGGC' A
#
# COMPACT_ATOMS: atom_id res chain seq x y z
N MET A 1 19.78 -5.46 27.85
CA MET A 1 18.86 -5.42 26.70
C MET A 1 19.34 -6.43 25.70
N ASP A 2 18.55 -7.47 25.43
CA ASP A 2 18.91 -8.45 24.41
C ASP A 2 18.87 -7.79 23.04
N LEU A 3 19.99 -7.88 22.31
CA LEU A 3 20.17 -7.22 21.02
C LEU A 3 19.07 -7.59 20.03
N ILE A 4 18.61 -8.84 20.09
CA ILE A 4 17.49 -9.37 19.31
C ILE A 4 16.19 -8.64 19.64
N LEU A 5 15.89 -8.47 20.93
CA LEU A 5 14.65 -7.87 21.39
C LEU A 5 14.58 -6.37 21.03
N SER A 6 15.71 -5.66 21.13
CA SER A 6 15.82 -4.28 20.65
C SER A 6 15.66 -4.16 19.13
N ALA A 7 16.24 -5.09 18.35
CA ALA A 7 16.13 -5.06 16.90
C ALA A 7 14.66 -5.26 16.45
N VAL A 8 13.96 -6.21 17.08
CA VAL A 8 12.54 -6.46 16.79
C VAL A 8 11.68 -5.24 17.14
N LEU A 9 11.90 -4.62 18.30
CA LEU A 9 11.14 -3.42 18.70
C LEU A 9 11.36 -2.24 17.74
N VAL A 10 12.60 -1.99 17.34
CA VAL A 10 12.92 -0.88 16.42
C VAL A 10 12.34 -1.13 15.03
N LEU A 11 12.53 -2.33 14.48
CA LEU A 11 11.97 -2.68 13.16
C LEU A 11 10.44 -2.65 13.18
N GLY A 12 9.82 -3.17 14.23
CA GLY A 12 8.37 -3.14 14.42
C GLY A 12 7.83 -1.72 14.49
N ALA A 13 8.50 -0.83 15.23
CA ALA A 13 8.11 0.58 15.31
C ALA A 13 8.19 1.29 13.94
N ILE A 14 9.27 1.05 13.18
CA ILE A 14 9.43 1.62 11.84
C ILE A 14 8.33 1.10 10.89
N ALA A 15 8.06 -0.20 10.91
CA ALA A 15 7.02 -0.80 10.08
C ALA A 15 5.63 -0.22 10.39
N LEU A 16 5.31 -0.05 11.69
CA LEU A 16 4.05 0.52 12.12
C LEU A 16 3.91 1.98 11.66
N VAL A 17 4.94 2.81 11.85
CA VAL A 17 4.93 4.21 11.40
C VAL A 17 4.77 4.30 9.89
N ALA A 18 5.53 3.51 9.13
CA ALA A 18 5.44 3.47 7.68
C ALA A 18 4.03 3.06 7.20
N ALA A 19 3.44 2.03 7.82
CA ALA A 19 2.09 1.57 7.48
C ALA A 19 1.04 2.65 7.74
N LEU A 20 1.11 3.35 8.87
CA LEU A 20 0.20 4.46 9.18
C LEU A 20 0.32 5.61 8.18
N VAL A 21 1.55 5.97 7.80
CA VAL A 21 1.79 7.02 6.80
C VAL A 21 1.22 6.61 5.45
N LEU A 22 1.55 5.41 4.96
CA LEU A 22 1.06 4.91 3.67
C LEU A 22 -0.47 4.80 3.65
N PHE A 23 -1.08 4.35 4.73
CA PHE A 23 -2.54 4.30 4.87
C PHE A 23 -3.18 5.70 4.86
N GLY A 24 -2.57 6.66 5.56
CA GLY A 24 -3.03 8.04 5.54
C GLY A 24 -2.94 8.67 4.15
N VAL A 25 -1.83 8.43 3.45
CA VAL A 25 -1.60 8.90 2.07
C VAL A 25 -2.57 8.23 1.11
N SER A 26 -2.77 6.91 1.17
CA SER A 26 -3.67 6.21 0.25
C SER A 26 -5.11 6.69 0.38
N LYS A 27 -5.56 6.99 1.60
CA LYS A 27 -6.89 7.59 1.81
C LYS A 27 -6.97 9.04 1.38
N LYS A 28 -5.93 9.85 1.65
CA LYS A 28 -5.95 11.29 1.33
C LYS A 28 -5.91 11.56 -0.17
N PHE A 29 -5.21 10.70 -0.92
CA PHE A 29 -5.08 10.79 -2.37
C PHE A 29 -5.93 9.74 -3.09
N ALA A 30 -6.93 9.16 -2.41
CA ALA A 30 -7.90 8.28 -3.06
C ALA A 30 -8.70 9.08 -4.09
N VAL A 31 -8.61 8.67 -5.35
CA VAL A 31 -9.42 9.20 -6.45
C VAL A 31 -10.50 8.17 -6.75
N GLU A 32 -11.72 8.65 -7.01
CA GLU A 32 -12.83 7.79 -7.39
C GLU A 32 -12.55 7.21 -8.80
N GLU A 33 -12.49 5.88 -8.88
CA GLU A 33 -12.23 5.19 -10.15
C GLU A 33 -13.47 5.21 -11.04
N ASP A 34 -13.27 5.45 -12.34
CA ASP A 34 -14.36 5.41 -13.31
C ASP A 34 -14.97 3.98 -13.34
N PRO A 35 -16.29 3.81 -13.19
CA PRO A 35 -16.93 2.49 -13.21
C PRO A 35 -16.70 1.69 -14.50
N ARG A 36 -16.23 2.33 -15.58
CA ARG A 36 -15.90 1.71 -16.86
C ARG A 36 -14.50 1.07 -16.87
N LEU A 37 -13.61 1.44 -15.95
CA LEU A 37 -12.25 0.89 -15.84
C LEU A 37 -12.26 -0.63 -15.61
N GLY A 38 -13.12 -1.09 -14.68
CA GLY A 38 -13.29 -2.52 -14.42
C GLY A 38 -13.81 -3.29 -15.63
N GLN A 39 -14.81 -2.72 -16.33
CA GLN A 39 -15.40 -3.32 -17.53
C GLN A 39 -14.38 -3.46 -18.66
N VAL A 40 -13.51 -2.45 -18.85
CA VAL A 40 -12.46 -2.50 -19.88
C VAL A 40 -11.33 -3.44 -19.46
N GLY A 41 -10.98 -3.49 -18.17
CA GLY A 41 -9.95 -4.39 -17.63
C GLY A 41 -10.27 -5.86 -17.83
N GLU A 42 -11.54 -6.26 -17.67
CA GLU A 42 -12.02 -7.64 -17.90
C GLU A 42 -11.95 -8.08 -19.38
N LEU A 43 -12.03 -7.12 -20.31
CA LEU A 43 -12.01 -7.37 -21.75
C LEU A 43 -10.59 -7.35 -22.34
N LEU A 44 -9.62 -6.78 -21.62
CA LEU A 44 -8.22 -6.72 -22.03
C LEU A 44 -7.44 -7.93 -21.47
N PRO A 45 -6.32 -8.34 -22.11
CA PRO A 45 -5.52 -9.48 -21.66
C PRO A 45 -4.74 -9.27 -20.34
N GLY A 46 -5.31 -8.56 -19.36
CA GLY A 46 -4.75 -8.36 -18.03
C GLY A 46 -3.42 -7.62 -18.06
N ALA A 47 -3.43 -6.33 -18.37
CA ALA A 47 -2.25 -5.49 -18.20
C ALA A 47 -2.04 -5.17 -16.71
N ASN A 48 -0.86 -5.45 -16.18
CA ASN A 48 -0.42 -5.08 -14.85
C ASN A 48 -0.05 -3.59 -14.74
N CYS A 49 -0.86 -2.67 -15.27
CA CYS A 49 -0.52 -1.24 -15.34
C CYS A 49 -0.68 -0.47 -14.01
N GLY A 50 -1.03 -1.14 -12.91
CA GLY A 50 -1.17 -0.51 -11.58
C GLY A 50 0.13 -0.39 -10.77
N GLY A 51 1.29 -0.42 -11.43
CA GLY A 51 2.60 -0.32 -10.77
C GLY A 51 3.10 1.10 -10.55
N CYS A 52 2.47 2.11 -11.16
CA CYS A 52 2.87 3.53 -11.09
C CYS A 52 1.64 4.44 -11.13
#